data_AF-A0AAU1F718-F1
#
_entry.id   AF-A0AAU1F718-F1
#
_cell.length_a   1.000
_cell.length_b   1.000
_cell.length_c   1.000
_cell.angle_alpha   90.00
_cell.angle_beta   90.00
_cell.angle_gamma   90.00
#
_symmetry.space_group_name_H-M   'P 1'
#
loop_
_entity.id
_entity.type
_entity.pdbx_description
1 polymer ?
#
loop_
_entity_poly.entity_id
_entity_poly.type
_entity_poly.pdbx_seq_one_letter_code
_entity_poly.pdbx_strand_id
1 'polypeptide(L)' 'MPEDTTLRTGVLALDVRRHKVGRVMGLVGPYVQMRPKEGGREWDARPEDVQALGTDQSPSEA' A
#
# COMPACT_ATOMS: atom_id res chain seq x y z
N MET A 1 15.67 -5.97 -14.81
CA MET A 1 15.94 -5.70 -13.38
C MET A 1 14.58 -5.66 -12.71
N PRO A 2 14.18 -6.62 -11.85
CA PRO A 2 12.93 -6.46 -11.12
C PRO A 2 13.12 -5.23 -10.23
N GLU A 3 12.26 -4.25 -10.42
CA GLU A 3 12.33 -2.99 -9.71
C GLU A 3 12.26 -3.25 -8.21
N ASP A 4 13.14 -2.56 -7.49
CA ASP A 4 13.13 -2.46 -6.05
C ASP A 4 11.72 -2.04 -5.61
N THR A 5 10.91 -3.01 -5.19
CA THR A 5 9.56 -2.78 -4.69
C THR A 5 9.65 -2.27 -3.25
N THR A 6 10.49 -1.26 -3.02
CA THR A 6 10.34 -0.36 -1.88
C THR A 6 8.89 0.11 -1.88
N LEU A 7 8.26 0.17 -0.70
CA LEU A 7 6.86 0.57 -0.51
C LEU A 7 6.65 2.01 -1.00
N ARG A 8 6.58 2.20 -2.31
CA ARG A 8 6.41 3.50 -2.95
C ARG A 8 4.98 3.95 -2.71
N THR A 9 4.83 5.24 -2.44
CA THR A 9 3.54 5.91 -2.40
C THR A 9 2.75 5.62 -3.67
N GLY A 10 1.52 5.16 -3.52
CA GLY A 10 0.62 4.85 -4.62
C GLY A 10 0.61 3.39 -5.09
N VAL A 11 1.44 2.49 -4.54
CA VAL A 11 1.37 1.05 -4.85
C VAL A 11 0.29 0.34 -4.03
N LEU A 12 -0.26 -0.76 -4.55
CA LEU A 12 -1.05 -1.68 -3.74
C LEU A 12 -0.12 -2.53 -2.90
N ALA A 13 -0.53 -2.77 -1.66
CA ALA A 13 0.15 -3.67 -0.76
C ALA A 13 -0.86 -4.49 0.06
N LEU A 14 -0.45 -5.67 0.49
CA LEU A 14 -1.16 -6.57 1.38
C LEU A 14 -0.62 -6.38 2.80
N ASP A 15 -1.48 -5.98 3.73
CA ASP A 15 -1.23 -6.12 5.15
C ASP A 15 -1.50 -7.59 5.51
N VAL A 16 -0.43 -8.39 5.70
CA VAL A 16 -0.55 -9.83 6.04
C VAL A 16 -1.07 -10.03 7.46
N ARG A 17 -0.89 -9.05 8.35
CA ARG A 17 -1.42 -9.13 9.71
C ARG A 17 -2.94 -9.00 9.75
N ARG A 18 -3.50 -8.18 8.85
CA ARG A 18 -4.96 -7.98 8.72
C ARG A 18 -5.60 -8.77 7.58
N HIS A 19 -4.80 -9.43 6.75
CA HIS A 19 -5.23 -10.01 5.46
C HIS A 19 -6.05 -9.02 4.62
N LYS A 20 -5.56 -7.77 4.52
CA LYS A 20 -6.26 -6.70 3.80
C LYS A 20 -5.36 -6.03 2.78
N VAL A 21 -5.91 -5.77 1.61
CA VAL A 21 -5.22 -5.07 0.53
C VAL A 21 -5.60 -3.59 0.56
N GLY A 22 -4.59 -2.72 0.46
CA GLY A 22 -4.76 -1.27 0.42
C GLY A 22 -3.69 -0.60 -0.41
N ARG A 23 -3.92 0.65 -0.80
CA ARG A 23 -2.93 1.48 -1.48
C ARG A 23 -2.08 2.20 -0.44
N VAL A 24 -0.76 2.13 -0.60
CA VAL A 24 0.21 2.82 0.24
C VAL A 24 0.06 4.32 0.02
N MET A 25 -0.31 5.06 1.05
CA MET A 25 -0.39 6.51 1.05
C MET A 25 0.92 7.17 1.49
N GLY A 26 1.80 6.42 2.17
CA GLY A 26 3.12 6.87 2.59
C GLY A 26 3.60 6.19 3.87
N LEU A 27 4.77 6.60 4.35
CA LEU A 27 5.30 6.24 5.65
C LEU A 27 5.02 7.37 6.63
N VAL A 28 4.28 7.08 7.69
CA VAL A 28 3.96 7.99 8.79
C VAL A 28 4.66 7.48 10.04
N GLY A 29 5.80 8.07 10.35
CA GLY A 29 6.69 7.57 11.41
C GLY A 29 7.19 6.15 11.10
N PRO A 30 7.10 5.19 12.04
CA PRO A 30 7.52 3.80 11.80
C PRO A 30 6.48 2.94 11.07
N TYR A 31 5.33 3.52 10.69
CA TYR A 31 4.22 2.78 10.08
C TYR A 31 3.97 3.21 8.64
N VAL A 32 3.44 2.29 7.85
CA VAL A 32 2.95 2.52 6.49
C VAL A 32 1.47 2.86 6.58
N GLN A 33 1.10 4.05 6.15
CA GLN A 33 -0.29 4.44 6.04
C GLN A 33 -0.87 3.83 4.75
N MET A 34 -1.96 3.08 4.89
CA MET A 34 -2.64 2.41 3.81
C MET A 34 -4.11 2.80 3.78
N ARG A 35 -4.66 2.93 2.57
CA ARG A 35 -6.10 3.15 2.36
C ARG A 35 -6.74 2.01 1.58
N PRO A 36 -7.98 1.61 1.89
CA PRO A 36 -8.68 0.59 1.11
C PRO A 36 -9.06 1.12 -0.28
N LYS A 37 -9.11 0.24 -1.29
CA LYS A 37 -9.48 0.64 -2.67
C LYS A 37 -10.93 1.13 -2.76
N GLU A 38 -11.83 0.54 -1.99
CA GLU A 38 -13.28 0.78 -2.05
C GLU A 38 -13.70 2.03 -1.26
N GLY A 39 -12.73 2.79 -0.72
CA GLY A 39 -13.00 3.85 0.24
C GLY A 39 -13.24 3.28 1.64
N GLY A 40 -12.96 4.09 2.67
CA GLY A 40 -13.05 3.67 4.07
C GLY A 40 -11.95 4.27 4.92
N ARG A 41 -11.85 3.78 6.16
CA ARG A 41 -10.88 4.28 7.13
C ARG A 41 -9.47 3.84 6.76
N GLU A 42 -8.57 4.80 6.62
CA GLU A 42 -7.13 4.57 6.49
C GLU A 42 -6.60 3.86 7.75
N TRP A 43 -5.58 3.03 7.58
CA TRP A 43 -4.98 2.32 8.69
C TRP A 43 -3.46 2.31 8.58
N ASP A 44 -2.84 2.25 9.74
CA ASP A 44 -1.40 2.12 9.87
C ASP A 44 -1.04 0.63 9.93
N ALA A 45 -0.18 0.21 9.01
CA ALA A 45 0.37 -1.13 8.93
C ALA A 45 1.88 -1.09 9.19
N ARG A 46 2.45 -2.16 9.72
CA ARG A 46 3.90 -2.22 9.91
C ARG A 46 4.57 -2.52 8.58
N PRO A 47 5.69 -1.88 8.22
CA PRO A 47 6.39 -2.19 6.98
C PRO A 47 6.82 -3.66 6.89
N GLU A 48 7.08 -4.32 8.03
CA GLU A 48 7.40 -5.77 8.10
C GLU A 48 6.21 -6.67 7.73
N ASP A 49 4.98 -6.22 7.99
CA ASP A 49 3.73 -6.93 7.71
C ASP A 49 3.11 -6.53 6.36
N VAL A 50 3.77 -5.65 5.60
CA VAL A 50 3.23 -5.08 4.37
C VAL A 50 4.01 -5.61 3.18
N GLN A 51 3.35 -6.42 2.35
CA GLN A 51 3.88 -6.89 1.09
C GLN A 51 3.38 -6.04 -0.07
N ALA A 52 4.27 -5.36 -0.77
CA ALA A 52 3.92 -4.65 -1.99
C ALA A 52 3.47 -5.64 -3.08
N LEU A 53 2.25 -5.44 -3.58
CA LEU A 53 1.62 -6.27 -4.60
C LEU A 53 1.84 -5.72 -6.03
N GLY A 54 2.26 -4.46 -6.15
CA GLY A 54 2.53 -3.79 -7.42
C GLY A 54 1.78 -2.45 -7.54
N THR A 55 2.11 -1.65 -8.55
CA THR A 55 1.40 -0.40 -8.83
C THR A 55 -0.04 -0.69 -9.24
N ASP A 56 -1.00 -0.04 -8.57
CA ASP A 56 -2.34 0.16 -9.12
C ASP A 56 -2.20 1.11 -10.31
N GLN A 57 -1.91 0.55 -11.49
CA GLN A 57 -2.14 1.22 -12.75
C GLN A 57 -3.67 1.23 -12.96
N SER A 58 -4.42 1.93 -12.12
CA SER A 58 -5.71 2.44 -12.56
C SER A 58 -5.36 3.51 -13.58
N PRO A 59 -5.62 3.33 -14.90
CA PRO A 59 -5.51 4.41 -15.83
C PRO A 59 -6.51 5.47 -15.35
N SER A 60 -5.99 6.52 -14.71
CA SER A 60 -6.76 7.74 -14.52
C SER A 60 -6.81 8.39 -15.90
N GLU A 61 -7.68 7.87 -16.78
CA GLU A 61 -8.11 8.58 -17.98
C GLU A 61 -8.88 9.81 -17.52
N ALA A 62 -8.27 10.97 -17.76
CA ALA A 62 -8.90 12.28 -17.75
C ALA A 62 -8.90 12.82 -19.18
#